data_AF-A0A6G9KLJ1-F1
#
_entry.id   AF-A0A6G9KLJ1-F1
#
_cell.length_a   1.000
_cell.length_b   1.000
_cell.length_c   1.000
_cell.angle_alpha   90.00
_cell.angle_beta   90.00
_cell.angle_gamma   90.00
#
_symmetry.space_group_name_H-M   'P 1'
#
loop_
_entity.id
_entity.type
_entity.pdbx_description
1 polymer ?
#
loop_
_entity_poly.entity_id
_entity_poly.type
_entity_poly.pdbx_seq_one_letter_code
_entity_poly.pdbx_strand_id
1 'polypeptide(L)'
;MRSKKFTLLLLSLLLFLPLFLTNLITPNFALADSPKQGQKIVGYFPSWGVYGRNYQVADIDASKLTHLNYAFADICWNGKHGNPSTHPDNPNKQTWNCKESGVPLQNKEVPNGTLVLGEPWADVTKSYPGSGTTWEDCDKYARCGNF
;
A
#
# COMPACT_ATOMS: atom_id res chain seq x y z
N MET A 1 -23.11 -64.97 -42.44
CA MET A 1 -22.87 -64.35 -41.10
C MET A 1 -21.49 -63.69 -40.93
N ARG A 2 -20.48 -63.99 -41.77
CA ARG A 2 -19.10 -63.48 -41.63
C ARG A 2 -18.91 -62.01 -42.05
N SER A 3 -19.65 -61.49 -43.04
CA SER A 3 -19.47 -60.10 -43.51
C SER A 3 -20.07 -59.05 -42.56
N LYS A 4 -21.22 -59.33 -41.92
CA LYS A 4 -21.86 -58.40 -40.97
C LYS A 4 -20.96 -58.07 -39.77
N LYS A 5 -20.20 -59.06 -39.27
CA LYS A 5 -19.23 -58.86 -38.18
C LYS A 5 -18.05 -57.97 -38.60
N PHE A 6 -17.61 -58.08 -39.86
CA PHE A 6 -16.54 -57.25 -40.41
C PHE A 6 -17.00 -55.80 -40.62
N THR A 7 -18.23 -55.59 -41.10
CA THR A 7 -18.83 -54.26 -41.23
C THR A 7 -19.00 -53.57 -39.88
N LEU A 8 -19.43 -54.29 -38.84
CA LEU A 8 -19.55 -53.77 -37.47
C LEU A 8 -18.20 -53.39 -36.86
N LEU A 9 -17.15 -54.19 -37.10
CA LEU A 9 -15.78 -53.86 -36.68
C LEU A 9 -15.25 -52.61 -37.38
N LEU A 10 -15.46 -52.48 -38.70
CA LEU A 10 -15.03 -51.30 -39.47
C LEU A 10 -15.77 -50.03 -39.02
N LEU A 11 -17.08 -50.13 -38.74
CA LEU A 11 -17.88 -49.02 -38.23
C LEU A 11 -17.40 -48.59 -36.83
N SER A 12 -17.04 -49.55 -35.97
CA SER A 12 -16.48 -49.25 -34.65
C SER A 12 -15.13 -48.55 -34.77
N LEU A 13 -14.27 -48.98 -35.69
CA LEU A 13 -12.97 -48.35 -35.90
C LEU A 13 -13.15 -46.92 -36.45
N LEU A 14 -14.06 -46.71 -37.40
CA LEU A 14 -14.40 -45.39 -37.92
C LEU A 14 -15.02 -44.43 -36.88
N LEU A 15 -15.74 -44.97 -35.89
CA LEU A 15 -16.33 -44.18 -34.80
C LEU A 15 -15.35 -43.88 -33.67
N PHE A 16 -14.46 -44.81 -33.34
CA PHE A 16 -13.56 -44.68 -32.18
C PHE A 16 -12.16 -44.16 -32.51
N LEU A 17 -11.68 -44.33 -33.75
CA LEU A 17 -10.37 -43.83 -34.19
C LEU A 17 -10.27 -42.29 -34.19
N PRO A 18 -11.30 -41.51 -34.60
CA PRO A 18 -11.23 -40.05 -34.53
C PRO A 18 -11.14 -39.53 -33.08
N LEU A 19 -11.81 -40.19 -32.13
CA LEU A 19 -11.76 -39.86 -30.70
C LEU A 19 -10.39 -40.12 -30.06
N PHE A 20 -9.63 -41.08 -30.60
CA PHE A 20 -8.26 -41.37 -30.17
C PHE A 20 -7.25 -40.40 -30.78
N LEU A 21 -7.42 -40.00 -32.05
CA LEU A 21 -6.52 -39.05 -32.71
C LEU A 21 -6.69 -37.60 -32.22
N THR A 22 -7.86 -37.19 -31.74
CA THR A 22 -8.06 -35.83 -31.19
C THR A 22 -7.23 -35.56 -29.94
N ASN A 23 -6.86 -36.59 -29.16
CA ASN A 23 -6.04 -36.42 -27.96
C ASN A 23 -4.52 -36.32 -28.26
N LEU A 24 -4.08 -36.66 -29.47
CA LEU A 24 -2.66 -36.61 -29.87
C LEU A 24 -2.29 -35.30 -30.58
N ILE A 25 -3.28 -34.57 -31.10
CA ILE A 25 -3.05 -33.38 -31.96
C ILE A 25 -3.44 -32.06 -31.25
N THR A 26 -4.13 -32.09 -30.10
CA THR A 26 -4.35 -30.87 -29.33
C THR A 26 -3.07 -30.48 -28.58
N PRO A 27 -2.37 -29.40 -28.95
CA PRO A 27 -1.34 -28.86 -28.09
C PRO A 27 -2.02 -28.46 -26.78
N ASN A 28 -1.53 -28.99 -25.66
CA ASN A 28 -1.83 -28.43 -24.35
C ASN A 28 -1.24 -27.01 -24.35
N PHE A 29 -2.06 -26.03 -24.71
CA PHE A 29 -1.79 -24.65 -24.31
C PHE A 29 -1.93 -24.65 -22.79
N ALA A 30 -0.80 -24.84 -22.11
CA ALA A 30 -0.68 -24.49 -20.71
C ALA A 30 -1.13 -23.04 -20.64
N LEU A 31 -2.30 -22.79 -20.04
CA LEU A 31 -2.71 -21.45 -19.67
C LEU A 31 -1.52 -20.87 -18.92
N ALA A 32 -0.90 -19.84 -19.48
CA ALA A 32 0.17 -19.13 -18.80
C ALA A 32 -0.39 -18.79 -17.41
N ASP A 33 0.26 -19.32 -16.38
CA ASP A 33 -0.12 -19.08 -15.00
C ASP A 33 -0.10 -17.56 -14.84
N SER A 34 -1.28 -16.94 -14.76
CA SER A 34 -1.36 -15.51 -14.49
C SER A 34 -0.54 -15.30 -13.24
N PRO A 35 0.39 -14.33 -13.20
CA PRO A 35 1.27 -14.18 -12.04
C PRO A 35 0.36 -14.10 -10.82
N LYS A 36 0.40 -15.13 -9.95
CA LYS A 36 -0.34 -15.12 -8.70
C LYS A 36 0.19 -13.93 -7.93
N GLN A 37 -0.52 -12.81 -7.97
CA GLN A 37 -0.19 -11.66 -7.16
C GLN A 37 -0.24 -12.15 -5.71
N GLY A 38 0.92 -12.18 -5.06
CA GLY A 38 1.02 -12.61 -3.67
C GLY A 38 0.04 -11.82 -2.81
N GLN A 39 -0.47 -12.47 -1.75
CA GLN A 39 -1.31 -11.78 -0.78
C GLN A 39 -0.55 -10.59 -0.19
N LYS A 40 -1.27 -9.49 0.05
CA LYS A 40 -0.71 -8.28 0.66
C LYS A 40 -0.95 -8.28 2.16
N ILE A 41 0.07 -7.91 2.94
CA ILE A 41 -0.03 -7.64 4.37
C ILE A 41 0.24 -6.15 4.55
N VAL A 42 -0.79 -5.39 4.90
CA VAL A 42 -0.74 -3.93 5.03
C VAL A 42 -0.84 -3.56 6.51
N GLY A 43 0.24 -3.05 7.07
CA GLY A 43 0.27 -2.53 8.45
C GLY A 43 -0.04 -1.03 8.47
N TYR A 44 -0.66 -0.55 9.55
CA TYR A 44 -0.82 0.89 9.82
C TYR A 44 0.12 1.31 10.96
N PHE A 45 0.93 2.33 10.71
CA PHE A 45 1.76 2.96 11.72
C PHE A 45 1.16 4.32 12.12
N PRO A 46 0.65 4.47 13.35
CA PRO A 46 0.11 5.75 13.82
C PRO A 46 1.25 6.70 14.22
N SER A 47 1.27 7.93 13.69
CA SER A 47 2.27 8.96 14.00
C SER A 47 2.40 9.19 15.51
N TRP A 48 1.26 9.24 16.21
CA TRP A 48 1.21 9.44 17.65
C TRP A 48 1.70 8.23 18.49
N GLY A 49 2.07 7.12 17.84
CA GLY A 49 2.65 5.94 18.50
C GLY A 49 4.02 6.21 19.13
N VAL A 50 4.77 7.18 18.60
CA VAL A 50 6.14 7.48 19.06
C VAL A 50 6.21 8.22 20.40
N TYR A 51 5.08 8.68 20.92
CA TYR A 51 4.96 9.41 22.19
C TYR A 51 4.78 8.46 23.38
N GLY A 52 3.71 8.63 24.17
CA GLY A 52 3.46 7.83 25.38
C GLY A 52 3.28 6.33 25.15
N ARG A 53 3.00 5.91 23.90
CA ARG A 53 2.97 4.49 23.51
C ARG A 53 4.37 3.91 23.30
N ASN A 54 5.35 4.78 23.05
CA ASN A 54 6.75 4.45 22.86
C ASN A 54 6.99 3.29 21.87
N TYR A 55 6.28 3.31 20.74
CA TYR A 55 6.51 2.39 19.63
C TYR A 55 7.05 3.19 18.44
N GLN A 56 8.33 3.02 18.16
CA GLN A 56 9.08 3.77 17.17
C GLN A 56 9.06 3.04 15.81
N VAL A 57 9.37 3.75 14.72
CA VAL A 57 9.51 3.12 13.39
C VAL A 57 10.57 2.01 13.40
N ALA A 58 11.64 2.19 14.20
CA ALA A 58 12.71 1.20 14.37
C ALA A 58 12.27 -0.11 15.03
N ASP A 59 11.12 -0.13 15.73
CA ASP A 59 10.59 -1.34 16.39
C ASP A 59 9.86 -2.27 15.39
N ILE A 60 9.67 -1.84 14.15
CA ILE A 60 8.90 -2.55 13.13
C ILE A 60 9.74 -3.66 12.50
N ASP A 61 9.29 -4.90 12.65
CA ASP A 61 9.77 -6.03 11.84
C ASP A 61 9.15 -5.99 10.44
N ALA A 62 9.80 -5.28 9.53
CA ALA A 62 9.31 -5.08 8.16
C ALA A 62 9.26 -6.38 7.34
N SER A 63 9.93 -7.47 7.76
CA SER A 63 9.86 -8.77 7.07
C SER A 63 8.46 -9.39 7.09
N LYS A 64 7.61 -8.94 8.02
CA LYS A 64 6.22 -9.39 8.18
C LYS A 64 5.21 -8.59 7.35
N LEU A 65 5.64 -7.53 6.67
CA LEU A 65 4.76 -6.62 5.94
C LEU A 65 5.09 -6.64 4.45
N THR A 66 4.08 -6.41 3.62
CA THR A 66 4.32 -6.04 2.22
C THR A 66 4.10 -4.55 1.98
N HIS A 67 3.28 -3.90 2.82
CA HIS A 67 3.05 -2.46 2.78
C HIS A 67 2.93 -1.91 4.20
N LEU A 68 3.32 -0.65 4.36
CA LEU A 68 3.13 0.11 5.58
C LEU A 68 2.44 1.44 5.24
N ASN A 69 1.30 1.68 5.86
CA ASN A 69 0.56 2.93 5.76
C ASN A 69 0.90 3.79 6.98
N TYR A 70 1.42 4.99 6.74
CA TYR A 70 1.63 6.00 7.79
C TYR A 70 0.32 6.78 8.02
N ALA A 71 -0.09 6.91 9.28
CA ALA A 71 -1.37 7.51 9.67
C ALA A 71 -1.15 8.69 10.63
N PHE A 72 -1.52 9.94 10.31
CA PHE A 72 -2.13 10.42 9.06
C PHE A 72 -1.51 11.75 8.63
N ALA A 73 -1.52 12.01 7.32
CA ALA A 73 -1.48 13.36 6.77
C ALA A 73 -2.88 13.99 6.81
N ASP A 74 -3.00 15.27 6.48
CA ASP A 74 -4.27 16.00 6.56
C ASP A 74 -4.48 16.95 5.35
N ILE A 75 -5.63 17.60 5.29
CA ILE A 75 -6.02 18.48 4.19
C ILE A 75 -6.09 19.92 4.69
N CYS A 76 -5.38 20.81 4.02
CA CYS A 76 -5.44 22.24 4.30
C CYS A 76 -6.74 22.87 3.80
N TRP A 77 -7.37 23.71 4.63
CA TRP A 77 -8.51 24.54 4.29
C TRP A 77 -8.49 25.85 5.07
N ASN A 78 -8.63 26.98 4.37
CA ASN A 78 -8.52 28.33 4.93
C ASN A 78 -7.22 28.54 5.73
N GLY A 79 -6.10 28.00 5.23
CA GLY A 79 -4.78 28.09 5.86
C GLY A 79 -4.61 27.25 7.13
N LYS A 80 -5.60 26.41 7.48
CA LYS A 80 -5.55 25.51 8.64
C LYS A 80 -5.85 24.05 8.27
N HIS A 81 -5.41 23.13 9.10
CA HIS A 81 -5.82 21.72 9.05
C HIS A 81 -6.20 21.25 10.47
N GLY A 82 -6.79 20.06 10.61
CA GLY A 82 -7.41 19.55 11.83
C GLY A 82 -8.93 19.69 11.85
N ASN A 83 -9.55 19.25 12.95
CA ASN A 83 -11.01 19.24 13.09
C ASN A 83 -11.44 20.15 14.26
N PRO A 84 -12.02 21.34 13.99
CA PRO A 84 -12.42 22.28 15.02
C PRO A 84 -13.74 21.91 15.73
N SER A 85 -14.43 20.85 15.30
CA SER A 85 -15.72 20.46 15.88
C SER A 85 -15.58 20.24 17.38
N THR A 86 -16.46 20.86 18.16
CA THR A 86 -16.50 20.69 19.62
C THR A 86 -17.41 19.55 20.07
N HIS A 87 -18.04 18.84 19.13
CA HIS A 87 -18.89 17.69 19.39
C HIS A 87 -18.16 16.67 20.31
N PRO A 88 -18.84 16.04 21.29
CA PRO A 88 -18.21 15.09 22.20
C PRO A 88 -17.42 13.97 21.51
N ASP A 89 -17.90 13.52 20.35
CA ASP A 89 -17.27 12.42 19.59
C ASP A 89 -16.00 12.83 18.84
N ASN A 90 -15.65 14.12 18.77
CA ASN A 90 -14.36 14.52 18.21
C ASN A 90 -13.27 14.34 19.29
N PRO A 91 -12.36 13.36 19.15
CA PRO A 91 -11.32 13.12 20.14
C PRO A 91 -10.19 14.15 20.09
N ASN A 92 -10.06 14.91 18.97
CA ASN A 92 -9.02 15.91 18.79
C ASN A 92 -9.61 17.22 18.23
N LYS A 93 -10.03 18.09 19.15
CA LYS A 93 -10.76 19.34 18.88
C LYS A 93 -9.81 20.51 18.62
N GLN A 94 -8.82 20.26 17.78
CA GLN A 94 -7.71 21.19 17.52
C GLN A 94 -7.55 21.43 16.03
N THR A 95 -6.95 22.59 15.73
CA THR A 95 -6.52 22.95 14.38
C THR A 95 -5.15 23.60 14.46
N TRP A 96 -4.36 23.44 13.41
CA TRP A 96 -3.04 24.05 13.28
C TRP A 96 -2.95 24.80 11.95
N ASN A 97 -1.99 25.72 11.85
CA ASN A 97 -1.73 26.42 10.60
C ASN A 97 -1.07 25.45 9.61
N CYS A 98 -1.45 25.50 8.33
CA CYS A 98 -0.79 24.70 7.30
C CYS A 98 0.59 25.25 6.95
N LYS A 99 0.81 26.55 7.14
CA LYS A 99 2.09 27.19 6.83
C LYS A 99 3.11 26.83 7.92
N GLU A 100 4.20 26.22 7.50
CA GLU A 100 5.26 25.78 8.41
C GLU A 100 6.63 26.16 7.82
N SER A 101 7.41 26.97 8.53
CA SER A 101 8.64 27.55 7.98
C SER A 101 9.76 26.54 7.81
N GLY A 102 9.80 25.52 8.69
CA GLY A 102 10.79 24.44 8.63
C GLY A 102 10.48 23.35 7.59
N VAL A 103 9.33 23.45 6.90
CA VAL A 103 8.90 22.48 5.89
C VAL A 103 8.87 23.16 4.52
N PRO A 104 9.85 22.90 3.63
CA PRO A 104 9.97 23.63 2.37
C PRO A 104 8.69 23.64 1.50
N LEU A 105 7.93 22.54 1.50
CA LEU A 105 6.67 22.44 0.74
C LEU A 105 5.51 23.24 1.35
N GLN A 106 5.57 23.53 2.65
CA GLN A 106 4.56 24.25 3.43
C GLN A 106 5.02 25.65 3.86
N ASN A 107 6.23 26.10 3.51
CA ASN A 107 6.74 27.44 3.82
C ASN A 107 6.17 28.50 2.86
N LYS A 108 4.85 28.61 2.81
CA LYS A 108 4.08 29.54 1.97
C LYS A 108 2.63 29.59 2.46
N GLU A 109 1.84 30.50 1.91
CA GLU A 109 0.38 30.39 2.03
C GLU A 109 -0.09 29.14 1.29
N VAL A 110 -0.70 28.21 2.02
CA VAL A 110 -1.06 26.88 1.52
C VAL A 110 -2.48 26.90 0.95
N PRO A 111 -2.70 26.60 -0.34
CA PRO A 111 -4.03 26.62 -0.95
C PRO A 111 -4.99 25.57 -0.37
N ASN A 112 -6.30 25.84 -0.41
CA ASN A 112 -7.34 24.88 -0.01
C ASN A 112 -7.27 23.58 -0.82
N GLY A 113 -7.50 22.45 -0.16
CA GLY A 113 -7.43 21.11 -0.74
C GLY A 113 -6.02 20.52 -0.84
N THR A 114 -4.99 21.26 -0.43
CA THR A 114 -3.60 20.77 -0.42
C THR A 114 -3.41 19.71 0.67
N LEU A 115 -2.80 18.57 0.33
CA LEU A 115 -2.31 17.60 1.30
C LEU A 115 -1.15 18.22 2.10
N VAL A 116 -1.22 18.13 3.43
CA VAL A 116 -0.22 18.66 4.36
C VAL A 116 0.15 17.62 5.42
N LEU A 117 1.30 17.82 6.06
CA LEU A 117 1.70 17.01 7.22
C LEU A 117 0.66 17.12 8.34
N GLY A 118 0.38 16.00 9.00
CA GLY A 118 -0.55 15.98 10.13
C GLY A 118 0.08 16.56 11.38
N GLU A 119 1.37 16.29 11.60
CA GLU A 119 2.13 16.85 12.71
C GLU A 119 3.62 16.94 12.36
N PRO A 120 4.07 18.10 11.83
CA PRO A 120 5.42 18.25 11.26
C PRO A 120 6.57 17.80 12.16
N TRP A 121 6.43 17.94 13.48
CA TRP A 121 7.49 17.57 14.41
C TRP A 121 7.77 16.06 14.41
N ALA A 122 6.78 15.21 14.68
CA ALA A 122 6.95 13.76 14.60
C ALA A 122 7.20 13.30 13.17
N ASP A 123 6.52 13.93 12.19
CA ASP A 123 6.56 13.48 10.81
C ASP A 123 7.93 13.68 10.19
N VAL A 124 8.54 14.87 10.32
CA VAL A 124 9.72 15.26 9.51
C VAL A 124 10.82 16.04 10.25
N THR A 125 10.60 16.51 11.48
CA THR A 125 11.56 17.40 12.17
C THR A 125 12.27 16.73 13.36
N LYS A 126 11.67 15.74 14.02
CA LYS A 126 12.27 15.07 15.18
C LYS A 126 13.56 14.35 14.78
N SER A 127 14.68 14.79 15.34
CA SER A 127 15.98 14.13 15.13
C SER A 127 16.04 12.79 15.88
N TYR A 128 16.65 11.78 15.25
CA TYR A 128 16.91 10.48 15.86
C TYR A 128 18.42 10.23 15.99
N PRO A 129 18.94 9.82 17.17
CA PRO A 129 20.36 9.50 17.33
C PRO A 129 20.81 8.40 16.37
N GLY A 130 21.99 8.57 15.77
CA GLY A 130 22.56 7.58 14.85
C GLY A 130 21.99 7.60 13.43
N SER A 131 21.04 8.49 13.11
CA SER A 131 20.50 8.64 11.75
C SER A 131 21.48 9.28 10.76
N GLY A 132 22.50 9.99 11.26
CA GLY A 132 23.46 10.74 10.44
C GLY A 132 22.91 12.07 9.90
N THR A 133 21.70 12.47 10.27
CA THR A 133 21.15 13.78 9.89
C THR A 133 21.80 14.90 10.68
N THR A 134 22.04 16.02 10.00
CA THR A 134 22.49 17.25 10.66
C THR A 134 21.31 17.96 11.32
N TRP A 135 21.59 18.93 12.18
CA TRP A 135 20.54 19.80 12.70
C TRP A 135 19.78 20.52 11.58
N GLU A 136 20.49 20.98 10.54
CA GLU A 136 19.87 21.72 9.44
C GLU A 136 18.96 20.84 8.58
N ASP A 137 19.32 19.57 8.38
CA ASP A 137 18.46 18.58 7.70
C ASP A 137 17.09 18.46 8.39
N CYS A 138 17.07 18.49 9.72
CA CYS A 138 15.84 18.38 10.49
C CYS A 138 15.07 19.69 10.53
N ASP A 139 15.74 20.79 10.91
CA ASP A 139 15.09 22.06 11.27
C ASP A 139 14.60 22.86 10.05
N LYS A 140 15.38 22.88 8.96
CA LYS A 140 15.09 23.72 7.79
C LYS A 140 14.57 22.94 6.59
N TYR A 141 14.95 21.68 6.49
CA TYR A 141 14.68 20.88 5.30
C TYR A 141 13.68 19.76 5.53
N ALA A 142 13.20 19.56 6.76
CA ALA A 142 12.20 18.54 7.08
C ALA A 142 12.60 17.14 6.56
N ARG A 143 13.82 16.69 6.89
CA ARG A 143 14.41 15.41 6.44
C ARG A 143 14.64 14.40 7.57
N CYS A 144 13.96 14.59 8.69
CA CYS A 144 14.07 13.75 9.89
C CYS A 144 12.69 13.14 10.20
N GLY A 145 12.38 12.83 11.46
CA GLY A 145 11.05 12.33 11.82
C GLY A 145 10.80 10.88 11.40
N ASN A 146 9.53 10.54 11.27
CA ASN A 146 9.05 9.18 11.03
C ASN A 146 8.88 8.83 9.54
N PHE A 147 8.92 9.82 8.65
CA PHE A 147 8.70 9.69 7.22
C PHE A 147 9.78 10.38 6.39
#